data_AF-A0A2S9FN21-F1
#
_entry.id   AF-A0A2S9FN21-F1
#
_cell.length_a   1.000
_cell.length_b   1.000
_cell.length_c   1.000
_cell.angle_alpha   90.00
_cell.angle_beta   90.00
_cell.angle_gamma   90.00
#
_symmetry.space_group_name_H-M   'P 1'
#
loop_
_entity.id
_entity.type
_entity.pdbx_description
1 polymer ?
#
loop_
_entity_poly.entity_id
_entity_poly.type
_entity_poly.pdbx_seq_one_letter_code
_entity_poly.pdbx_strand_id
1 'polypeptide(L)'
;LMCVYRHPTFHLVHADAAWASDLIPPADALAEKYSRAAGQDLDHWDFYMALAYFKLAIIGAGIAYRAREAGVTDDTDKVGEAVAPLVAAGLAALS
;
A
#
# COMPACT_ATOMS: atom_id res chain seq x y z
N LEU A 1 -3.99 3.81 4.90
CA LEU A 1 -2.85 3.89 3.95
C LEU A 1 -1.53 3.49 4.62
N MET A 2 -1.18 4.06 5.78
CA MET A 2 0.09 3.71 6.46
C MET A 2 0.25 2.22 6.78
N CYS A 3 -0.82 1.51 7.15
CA CYS A 3 -0.76 0.07 7.39
C CYS A 3 -0.34 -0.73 6.14
N VAL A 4 -0.83 -0.36 4.94
CA VAL A 4 -0.51 -1.11 3.70
C VAL A 4 0.88 -0.80 3.16
N TYR A 5 1.53 0.29 3.61
CA TYR A 5 2.94 0.56 3.29
C TYR A 5 3.90 -0.42 3.95
N ARG A 6 3.41 -1.21 4.91
CA ARG A 6 4.18 -2.32 5.49
C ARG A 6 4.20 -3.57 4.61
N HIS A 7 3.39 -3.62 3.56
CA HIS A 7 3.41 -4.73 2.62
C HIS A 7 4.66 -4.67 1.74
N PRO A 8 5.41 -5.78 1.52
CA PRO A 8 6.65 -5.78 0.75
C PRO A 8 6.51 -5.20 -0.66
N THR A 9 5.36 -5.42 -1.33
CA THR A 9 5.06 -4.87 -2.66
C THR A 9 5.14 -3.33 -2.73
N PHE A 10 5.02 -2.61 -1.61
CA PHE A 10 5.18 -1.17 -1.61
C PHE A 10 6.57 -0.70 -2.06
N HIS A 11 7.61 -1.52 -1.87
CA HIS A 11 8.97 -1.22 -2.32
C HIS A 11 9.09 -1.10 -3.85
N LEU A 12 8.17 -1.73 -4.58
CA LEU A 12 8.07 -1.58 -6.03
C LEU A 12 7.47 -0.23 -6.44
N VAL A 13 6.69 0.40 -5.56
CA VAL A 13 6.04 1.70 -5.82
C VAL A 13 6.92 2.87 -5.39
N HIS A 14 7.64 2.73 -4.27
CA HIS A 14 8.53 3.75 -3.76
C HIS A 14 9.72 3.12 -3.02
N ALA A 15 10.93 3.28 -3.58
CA ALA A 15 12.17 2.88 -2.92
C ALA A 15 12.44 3.75 -1.68
N ASP A 16 13.00 3.16 -0.62
CA ASP A 16 13.43 3.87 0.61
C ASP A 16 12.37 4.72 1.30
N ALA A 17 11.09 4.35 1.17
CA ALA A 17 10.02 5.06 1.84
C ALA A 17 10.13 4.91 3.37
N ALA A 18 10.15 6.03 4.10
CA ALA A 18 10.28 6.01 5.57
C ALA A 18 9.24 5.12 6.26
N TRP A 19 8.02 5.07 5.71
CA TRP A 19 6.93 4.23 6.21
C TRP A 19 7.07 2.73 5.92
N ALA A 20 7.97 2.33 5.01
CA ALA A 20 8.29 0.94 4.72
C ALA A 20 9.39 0.39 5.66
N SER A 21 10.15 1.26 6.32
CA SER A 21 11.28 0.90 7.19
C SER A 21 10.89 -0.10 8.27
N ASP A 22 11.77 -1.06 8.54
CA ASP A 22 11.64 -2.03 9.64
C ASP A 22 11.61 -1.38 11.03
N LEU A 23 12.07 -0.13 11.15
CA LEU A 23 11.98 0.66 12.38
C LEU A 23 10.54 1.10 12.70
N ILE A 24 9.64 1.07 11.70
CA ILE A 24 8.22 1.36 11.90
C ILE A 24 7.55 0.11 12.52
N PRO A 25 6.58 0.26 13.45
CA PRO A 25 5.81 -0.86 13.98
C PRO A 25 4.92 -1.54 12.92
N PRO A 26 4.71 -2.86 12.99
CA PRO A 26 3.85 -3.58 12.03
C PRO A 26 2.43 -3.01 11.99
N ALA A 27 1.70 -3.32 10.91
CA ALA A 27 0.37 -2.76 10.63
C ALA A 27 -0.61 -2.88 11.82
N ASP A 28 -0.67 -4.05 12.44
CA ASP A 28 -1.56 -4.32 13.57
C ASP A 28 -1.20 -3.48 14.81
N ALA A 29 0.09 -3.32 15.09
CA ALA A 29 0.56 -2.48 16.19
C ALA A 29 0.25 -0.99 15.96
N LEU A 30 0.32 -0.52 14.70
CA LEU A 30 -0.09 0.84 14.34
C LEU A 30 -1.61 1.03 14.52
N ALA A 31 -2.40 0.07 14.05
CA ALA A 31 -3.86 0.09 14.16
C ALA A 31 -4.29 0.09 15.65
N GLU A 32 -3.71 -0.81 16.45
CA GLU A 32 -3.97 -0.88 17.89
C GLU A 32 -3.60 0.41 18.61
N LYS A 33 -2.39 0.95 18.34
CA LYS A 33 -1.94 2.21 18.94
C LYS A 33 -2.90 3.35 18.61
N TYR A 34 -3.39 3.42 17.37
CA TYR A 34 -4.34 4.44 16.96
C TYR A 34 -5.70 4.27 17.66
N SER A 35 -6.26 3.06 17.66
CA SER A 35 -7.54 2.77 18.33
C SER A 35 -7.50 3.15 19.82
N ARG A 36 -6.45 2.76 20.54
CA ARG A 36 -6.25 3.11 21.95
C ARG A 36 -6.14 4.63 22.16
N ALA A 37 -5.38 5.32 21.32
CA ALA A 37 -5.20 6.76 21.44
C ALA A 37 -6.48 7.54 21.10
N ALA A 38 -7.26 7.05 20.15
CA ALA A 38 -8.51 7.66 19.71
C ALA A 38 -9.71 7.29 20.60
N GLY A 39 -9.60 6.24 21.43
CA GLY A 39 -10.69 5.78 22.29
C GLY A 39 -11.86 5.17 21.52
N GLN A 40 -11.61 4.65 20.32
CA GLN A 40 -12.62 4.08 19.43
C GLN A 40 -12.12 2.81 18.75
N ASP A 41 -13.04 1.89 18.49
CA ASP A 41 -12.77 0.69 17.70
C ASP A 41 -12.62 1.04 16.22
N LEU A 42 -12.02 0.13 15.45
CA LEU A 42 -11.80 0.28 14.02
C LEU A 42 -12.89 -0.43 13.23
N ASP A 43 -14.06 0.20 13.14
CA ASP A 43 -15.18 -0.35 12.38
C ASP A 43 -14.84 -0.55 10.90
N HIS A 44 -15.34 -1.66 10.32
CA HIS A 44 -15.13 -2.02 8.91
C HIS A 44 -13.65 -2.09 8.49
N TRP A 45 -12.78 -2.53 9.41
CA TRP A 45 -11.33 -2.56 9.19
C TRP A 45 -10.91 -3.23 7.87
N ASP A 46 -11.47 -4.41 7.60
CA ASP A 46 -11.19 -5.21 6.41
C ASP A 46 -11.51 -4.45 5.12
N PHE A 47 -12.64 -3.74 5.08
CA PHE A 47 -13.01 -2.86 3.97
C PHE A 47 -11.98 -1.74 3.77
N TYR A 48 -11.56 -1.08 4.85
CA TYR A 48 -10.59 0.02 4.75
C TYR A 48 -9.19 -0.46 4.39
N MET A 49 -8.80 -1.67 4.80
CA MET A 49 -7.56 -2.30 4.37
C MET A 49 -7.60 -2.66 2.89
N ALA A 50 -8.69 -3.27 2.42
CA ALA A 50 -8.91 -3.57 1.01
C ALA A 50 -8.90 -2.29 0.15
N LEU A 51 -9.60 -1.25 0.59
CA LEU A 51 -9.61 0.05 -0.08
C LEU A 51 -8.22 0.70 -0.10
N ALA A 52 -7.43 0.53 0.96
CA ALA A 52 -6.07 1.06 1.01
C ALA A 52 -5.13 0.34 0.03
N TYR A 53 -5.22 -0.98 -0.08
CA TYR A 53 -4.50 -1.76 -1.09
C TYR A 53 -4.91 -1.35 -2.51
N PHE A 54 -6.21 -1.21 -2.77
CA PHE A 54 -6.73 -0.74 -4.05
C PHE A 54 -6.21 0.66 -4.40
N LYS A 55 -6.26 1.61 -3.46
CA LYS A 55 -5.70 2.95 -3.65
C LYS A 55 -4.23 2.91 -4.03
N LEU A 56 -3.44 2.08 -3.34
CA LEU A 56 -2.01 1.95 -3.64
C LEU A 56 -1.77 1.35 -5.03
N ALA A 57 -2.57 0.35 -5.43
CA ALA A 57 -2.52 -0.23 -6.77
C ALA A 57 -2.82 0.81 -7.86
N ILE A 58 -3.85 1.65 -7.67
CA ILE A 58 -4.22 2.69 -8.64
C ILE A 58 -3.17 3.81 -8.70
N ILE A 59 -2.55 4.16 -7.57
CA ILE A 59 -1.42 5.10 -7.56
C ILE A 59 -0.26 4.53 -8.40
N GLY A 60 0.12 3.26 -8.17
CA GLY A 60 1.15 2.58 -8.95
C GLY A 60 0.81 2.52 -10.45
N ALA A 61 -0.43 2.17 -10.80
CA ALA A 61 -0.89 2.13 -12.19
C ALA A 61 -0.79 3.52 -12.87
N GLY A 62 -1.15 4.58 -12.15
CA GLY A 62 -1.04 5.96 -12.64
C GLY A 62 0.41 6.41 -12.84
N ILE A 63 1.33 6.01 -11.95
CA ILE A 63 2.78 6.27 -12.11
C ILE A 63 3.30 5.54 -13.36
N ALA A 64 3.03 4.24 -13.48
CA ALA A 64 3.47 3.43 -14.61
C ALA A 64 2.90 3.94 -15.95
N TYR A 65 1.64 4.41 -15.95
CA TYR A 65 1.02 5.01 -17.14
C TYR A 65 1.78 6.27 -17.57
N ARG A 66 1.99 7.24 -16.67
CA ARG A 66 2.68 8.50 -17.01
C ARG A 66 4.12 8.26 -17.47
N ALA A 67 4.81 7.27 -16.91
CA ALA A 67 6.15 6.89 -17.33
C ALA A 67 6.19 6.41 -18.79
N ARG A 68 5.26 5.52 -19.17
CA ARG A 68 5.12 5.04 -20.55
C ARG A 68 4.82 6.18 -21.52
N GLU A 69 3.90 7.07 -21.17
CA GLU A 69 3.57 8.25 -22.00
C GLU A 69 4.76 9.21 -22.15
N ALA A 70 5.64 9.28 -21.15
CA ALA A 70 6.86 10.09 -21.19
C ALA A 70 8.04 9.40 -21.90
N GLY A 71 7.88 8.16 -22.38
CA GLY A 71 8.95 7.37 -23.00
C GLY A 71 10.05 6.92 -22.02
N VAL A 72 9.76 6.88 -20.71
CA VAL A 72 10.70 6.41 -19.68
C VAL A 72 10.59 4.89 -19.56
N THR A 73 11.66 4.18 -19.89
CA THR A 73 11.70 2.70 -19.93
C THR A 73 12.49 2.05 -18.79
N ASP A 74 12.99 2.81 -17.81
CA ASP A 74 13.79 2.28 -16.69
C ASP A 74 13.08 2.48 -15.34
N ASP A 75 13.32 1.56 -14.39
CA ASP A 75 12.74 1.39 -13.03
C ASP A 75 11.20 1.50 -12.87
N THR A 76 10.48 2.06 -13.83
CA THR A 76 9.03 2.30 -13.83
C THR A 76 8.22 1.06 -14.22
N ASP A 77 8.83 0.13 -14.95
CA ASP A 77 8.26 -1.20 -15.20
C ASP A 77 8.01 -1.94 -13.87
N LYS A 78 8.91 -1.80 -12.88
CA LYS A 78 8.75 -2.38 -11.55
C LYS A 78 7.54 -1.83 -10.80
N VAL A 79 7.21 -0.55 -10.97
CA VAL A 79 6.01 0.05 -10.37
C VAL A 79 4.73 -0.57 -10.94
N GLY A 80 4.74 -0.88 -12.24
CA GLY A 80 3.63 -1.59 -12.89
C GLY A 80 3.41 -2.99 -12.33
N GLU A 81 4.49 -3.71 -12.01
CA GLU A 81 4.45 -5.05 -11.41
C GLU A 81 3.80 -5.06 -10.01
N ALA A 82 3.77 -3.92 -9.31
CA ALA A 82 3.12 -3.79 -8.01
C ALA A 82 1.59 -3.88 -8.08
N VAL A 83 0.98 -3.56 -9.22
CA VAL A 83 -0.47 -3.37 -9.33
C VAL A 83 -1.25 -4.65 -9.06
N ALA A 84 -0.94 -5.75 -9.76
CA ALA A 84 -1.68 -6.99 -9.62
C ALA A 84 -1.57 -7.62 -8.21
N PRO A 85 -0.37 -7.70 -7.58
CA PRO A 85 -0.25 -8.18 -6.22
C PRO A 85 -0.99 -7.32 -5.19
N LEU A 86 -1.00 -5.99 -5.36
CA LEU A 86 -1.75 -5.10 -4.45
C LEU A 86 -3.26 -5.27 -4.59
N VAL A 87 -3.78 -5.44 -5.81
CA VAL A 87 -5.21 -5.76 -6.01
C VAL A 87 -5.56 -7.11 -5.37
N ALA A 88 -4.72 -8.13 -5.56
CA ALA A 88 -4.92 -9.44 -4.93
C ALA A 88 -4.90 -9.37 -3.40
N ALA A 89 -3.95 -8.62 -2.81
CA ALA A 89 -3.88 -8.40 -1.37
C ALA A 89 -5.13 -7.67 -0.84
N GLY A 90 -5.64 -6.70 -1.60
CA GLY A 90 -6.89 -6.01 -1.25
C GLY A 90 -8.10 -6.92 -1.26
N LEU A 91 -8.21 -7.81 -2.25
CA LEU A 91 -9.28 -8.81 -2.31
C LEU A 91 -9.17 -9.83 -1.16
N ALA A 92 -7.96 -10.28 -0.85
CA ALA A 92 -7.71 -11.20 0.26
C ALA A 92 -8.08 -10.61 1.63
N ALA A 93 -8.01 -9.27 1.78
CA ALA A 93 -8.43 -8.59 3.00
C ALA A 93 -9.95 -8.54 3.19
N LEU A 94 -10.76 -8.86 2.18
CA LEU A 94 -12.23 -8.89 2.27
C LEU A 94 -12.81 -10.29 2.53
N SER A 95 -11.96 -11.31 2.54
CA SER A 95 -12.35 -12.74 2.57
C SER A 95 -12.29 -13.36 3.96
#